data_AF-A0A928IXI0-F1
#
_entry.id   AF-A0A928IXI0-F1
#
_cell.length_a   1.000
_cell.length_b   1.000
_cell.length_c   1.000
_cell.angle_alpha   90.00
_cell.angle_beta   90.00
_cell.angle_gamma   90.00
#
_symmetry.space_group_name_H-M   'P 1'
#
loop_
_entity.id
_entity.type
_entity.pdbx_description
1 polymer ?
#
loop_
_entity_poly.entity_id
_entity_poly.type
_entity_poly.pdbx_seq_one_letter_code
_entity_poly.pdbx_strand_id
1 'polypeptide(L)'
;MAKEKINLRDELRAHKFEFDLLQKIPCTKQENKEYQKLLKNGGTLPEGVYAYVYVSGETSTTEFYTICETDLTESEIREYLTYKQLSLIGTIKKCVMFFTVLTIIGMVASFLIMMSAF
;
A
#
# COMPACT_ATOMS: atom_id res chain seq x y z
N MET A 1 8.60 -8.75 27.09
CA MET A 1 8.30 -7.63 26.19
C MET A 1 6.79 -7.44 26.19
N ALA A 2 6.30 -6.35 26.78
CA ALA A 2 4.86 -6.05 26.75
C ALA A 2 4.47 -5.75 25.29
N LYS A 3 3.50 -6.50 24.74
CA LYS A 3 2.91 -6.17 23.45
C LYS A 3 2.22 -4.81 23.61
N GLU A 4 2.78 -3.79 22.98
CA GLU A 4 2.14 -2.49 22.86
C GLU A 4 0.73 -2.68 22.29
N LYS A 5 -0.27 -2.10 22.96
CA LYS A 5 -1.67 -2.34 22.63
C LYS A 5 -1.95 -1.67 21.28
N ILE A 6 -2.02 -2.46 20.21
CA ILE A 6 -2.29 -1.98 18.86
C ILE A 6 -3.60 -1.19 18.85
N ASN A 7 -3.55 0.05 18.37
CA ASN A 7 -4.73 0.88 18.20
C ASN A 7 -5.43 0.51 16.89
N LEU A 8 -6.57 -0.16 17.01
CA LEU A 8 -7.35 -0.65 15.87
C LEU A 8 -7.78 0.47 14.90
N ARG A 9 -7.89 1.72 15.37
CA ARG A 9 -8.23 2.86 14.50
C ARG A 9 -7.07 3.24 13.58
N ASP A 10 -5.85 3.17 14.09
CA ASP A 10 -4.65 3.50 13.32
C ASP A 10 -4.37 2.41 12.27
N GLU A 11 -4.58 1.15 12.64
CA GLU A 11 -4.49 0.00 11.73
C GLU A 11 -5.56 0.06 10.62
N LEU A 12 -6.81 0.38 10.98
CA LEU A 12 -7.87 0.58 9.99
C LEU A 12 -7.52 1.69 9.00
N ARG A 13 -6.95 2.80 9.49
CA ARG A 13 -6.54 3.92 8.64
C ARG A 13 -5.41 3.51 7.70
N ALA A 14 -4.44 2.73 8.17
CA ALA A 14 -3.36 2.21 7.34
C ALA A 14 -3.90 1.35 6.19
N HIS A 15 -4.83 0.43 6.46
CA HIS A 15 -5.46 -0.36 5.41
C HIS A 15 -6.28 0.49 4.42
N LYS A 16 -6.96 1.54 4.89
CA LYS A 16 -7.65 2.45 3.96
C LYS A 16 -6.69 3.12 2.97
N PHE A 17 -5.46 3.45 3.38
CA PHE A 17 -4.43 3.93 2.46
C PHE A 17 -3.93 2.83 1.52
N GLU A 18 -3.70 1.62 2.05
CA GLU A 18 -3.23 0.46 1.26
C GLU A 18 -4.19 0.08 0.13
N PHE A 19 -5.50 0.19 0.37
CA PHE A 19 -6.54 -0.11 -0.62
C PHE A 19 -6.96 1.10 -1.46
N ASP A 20 -6.23 2.22 -1.40
CA ASP A 20 -6.53 3.47 -2.13
C ASP A 20 -7.90 4.11 -1.79
N LEU A 21 -8.50 3.72 -0.65
CA LEU A 21 -9.72 4.34 -0.12
C LEU A 21 -9.45 5.72 0.51
N LEU A 22 -8.22 5.92 0.96
CA LEU A 22 -7.65 7.22 1.30
C LEU A 22 -6.43 7.45 0.43
N GLN A 23 -6.34 8.61 -0.21
CA GLN A 23 -5.24 8.93 -1.11
C GLN A 23 -4.49 10.17 -0.63
N LYS A 24 -3.16 10.11 -0.69
CA LYS A 24 -2.31 11.28 -0.45
C LYS A 24 -2.17 12.05 -1.76
N ILE A 25 -2.78 13.23 -1.84
CA ILE A 25 -2.67 14.10 -3.00
C ILE A 25 -1.57 15.12 -2.71
N PRO A 26 -0.48 15.15 -3.50
CA PRO A 26 0.57 16.14 -3.31
C PRO A 26 0.03 17.54 -3.59
N CYS A 27 0.34 18.49 -2.71
CA CYS A 27 -0.01 19.89 -2.91
C CYS A 27 0.76 20.47 -4.12
N THR A 28 0.17 21.46 -4.77
CA THR A 28 0.79 22.12 -5.93
C THR A 28 2.03 22.92 -5.53
N LYS A 29 2.88 23.24 -6.51
CA LYS A 29 4.10 24.05 -6.28
C LYS A 29 3.81 25.43 -5.69
N GLN A 30 2.64 26.00 -5.97
CA GLN A 30 2.26 27.31 -5.46
C GLN A 30 1.83 27.20 -3.99
N GLU A 31 0.95 26.24 -3.67
CA GLU A 31 0.54 25.94 -2.29
C GLU A 31 1.74 25.58 -1.41
N ASN A 32 2.65 24.74 -1.90
CA ASN A 32 3.87 24.38 -1.16
C ASN A 32 4.72 25.62 -0.80
N LYS A 33 4.82 26.61 -1.69
CA LYS A 33 5.55 27.86 -1.41
C LYS A 33 4.84 28.71 -0.36
N GLU A 34 3.52 28.73 -0.35
CA GLU A 34 2.72 29.45 0.64
C GLU A 34 2.85 28.78 2.02
N TYR A 35 2.72 27.46 2.09
CA TYR A 35 2.88 26.69 3.32
C TYR A 35 4.30 26.75 3.87
N GLN A 36 5.33 26.73 3.01
CA GLN A 36 6.71 26.99 3.40
C GLN A 36 6.88 28.37 4.06
N LYS A 37 6.26 29.42 3.50
CA LYS A 37 6.31 30.77 4.08
C LYS A 37 5.56 30.85 5.40
N LEU A 38 4.39 30.21 5.49
CA LEU A 38 3.60 30.11 6.72
C LEU A 38 4.42 29.48 7.86
N LEU A 39 5.06 28.34 7.60
CA LEU A 39 5.92 27.67 8.59
C LEU A 39 7.13 28.53 8.99
N LYS A 40 7.77 29.21 8.04
CA LYS A 40 8.90 30.12 8.33
C LYS A 40 8.49 31.33 9.17
N ASN A 41 7.25 31.79 9.03
CA ASN A 41 6.69 32.89 9.81
C ASN A 41 6.15 32.44 11.18
N GLY A 42 6.35 31.18 11.57
CA GLY A 42 5.86 30.63 12.84
C GLY A 42 4.38 30.24 12.83
N GLY A 43 3.74 30.22 11.66
CA GLY A 43 2.37 29.74 11.49
C GLY A 43 2.27 28.22 11.44
N THR A 44 1.05 27.69 11.56
CA THR A 44 0.74 26.27 11.42
C THR A 44 0.21 25.94 10.03
N LEU A 45 0.30 24.66 9.63
CA LEU A 45 -0.33 24.20 8.39
C LEU A 45 -1.86 24.32 8.48
N PRO A 46 -2.55 24.56 7.36
CA PRO A 46 -4.01 24.54 7.30
C PRO A 46 -4.57 23.15 7.67
N GLU A 47 -5.82 23.13 8.12
CA GLU A 47 -6.52 21.88 8.43
C GLU A 47 -6.57 20.95 7.20
N GLY A 48 -6.26 19.68 7.40
CA GLY A 48 -6.24 18.68 6.33
C GLY A 48 -4.97 18.68 5.46
N VAL A 49 -4.01 19.57 5.71
CA VAL A 49 -2.70 19.59 5.06
C VAL A 49 -1.65 18.98 5.98
N TYR A 50 -0.88 18.04 5.45
CA TYR A 50 0.14 17.30 6.18
C TYR A 50 1.48 17.40 5.46
N ALA A 51 2.56 17.40 6.24
CA ALA A 51 3.90 17.31 5.70
C ALA A 51 4.33 15.84 5.55
N TYR A 52 5.13 15.54 4.52
CA TYR A 52 5.73 14.21 4.39
C TYR A 52 6.68 13.93 5.55
N VAL A 53 6.74 12.68 6.00
CA VAL A 53 7.71 12.23 7.01
C VAL A 53 8.72 11.35 6.32
N TYR A 54 9.99 11.70 6.40
CA TYR A 54 11.10 10.91 5.86
C TYR A 54 11.34 9.67 6.71
N VAL A 55 12.08 8.70 6.16
CA VAL A 55 12.47 7.46 6.87
C VAL A 55 13.29 7.76 8.13
N SER A 56 13.97 8.91 8.18
CA SER A 56 14.68 9.41 9.37
C SER A 56 13.76 9.87 10.51
N GLY A 57 12.44 9.95 10.28
CA GLY A 57 11.47 10.54 11.19
C GLY A 57 11.39 12.07 11.11
N GLU A 58 12.19 12.70 10.25
CA GLU A 58 12.11 14.14 10.02
C GLU A 58 10.93 14.50 9.13
N THR A 59 10.20 15.53 9.53
CA THR A 59 9.10 16.09 8.76
C THR A 59 9.64 17.02 7.67
N SER A 60 9.19 16.81 6.43
CA SER A 60 9.51 17.67 5.30
C SER A 60 9.00 19.09 5.55
N THR A 61 9.87 20.06 5.30
CA THR A 61 9.53 21.49 5.40
C THR A 61 9.14 22.07 4.04
N THR A 62 9.27 21.30 2.96
CA THR A 62 9.11 21.78 1.58
C THR A 62 7.97 21.12 0.82
N GLU A 63 7.60 19.90 1.18
CA GLU A 63 6.60 19.11 0.46
C GLU A 63 5.43 18.76 1.39
N PHE A 64 4.22 19.08 0.93
CA PHE A 64 2.98 18.84 1.65
C PHE A 64 1.99 18.05 0.81
N TYR A 65 1.05 17.41 1.48
CA TYR A 65 -0.02 16.64 0.85
C TYR A 65 -1.33 16.82 1.62
N THR A 66 -2.43 16.62 0.92
CA THR A 66 -3.76 16.49 1.51
C THR A 66 -4.22 15.04 1.46
N ILE A 67 -5.14 14.66 2.34
CA ILE A 67 -5.78 13.35 2.30
C ILE A 67 -7.14 13.54 1.63
N CYS A 68 -7.33 12.90 0.49
CA CYS A 68 -8.62 12.83 -0.16
C CYS A 68 -9.30 11.51 0.19
N GLU A 69 -10.54 11.60 0.65
CA GLU A 69 -11.40 10.43 0.83
C GLU A 69 -12.05 10.08 -0.52
N THR A 70 -12.23 8.79 -0.77
CA THR A 70 -13.00 8.36 -1.93
C THR A 70 -14.46 8.84 -1.85
N ASP A 71 -15.02 9.17 -3.00
CA ASP A 71 -16.44 9.49 -3.19
C ASP A 71 -17.35 8.26 -3.27
N LEU A 72 -16.77 7.05 -3.16
CA LEU A 72 -17.49 5.78 -3.23
C LEU A 72 -18.40 5.58 -2.01
N THR A 73 -19.59 5.05 -2.29
CA THR A 73 -20.52 4.58 -1.25
C THR A 73 -20.00 3.33 -0.56
N GLU A 74 -20.49 3.02 0.64
CA GLU A 74 -20.10 1.79 1.36
C GLU A 74 -20.36 0.51 0.55
N SER A 75 -21.41 0.48 -0.27
CA SER A 75 -21.69 -0.62 -1.19
C SER A 75 -20.61 -0.79 -2.24
N GLU A 76 -20.20 0.31 -2.88
CA GLU A 76 -19.17 0.27 -3.92
C GLU A 76 -17.80 -0.05 -3.33
N ILE A 77 -17.50 0.43 -2.12
CA ILE A 77 -16.27 0.05 -1.39
C ILE A 77 -16.24 -1.46 -1.15
N ARG A 78 -17.35 -2.06 -0.69
CA ARG A 78 -17.43 -3.52 -0.49
C ARG A 78 -17.24 -4.28 -1.81
N GLU A 79 -17.85 -3.80 -2.89
CA GLU A 79 -17.71 -4.42 -4.21
C GLU A 79 -16.27 -4.34 -4.72
N TYR A 80 -15.65 -3.17 -4.62
CA TYR A 80 -14.25 -2.95 -4.98
C TYR A 80 -13.29 -3.85 -4.19
N LEU A 81 -13.45 -3.95 -2.88
CA LEU A 81 -12.63 -4.83 -2.04
C LEU A 81 -12.83 -6.31 -2.41
N THR A 82 -14.06 -6.70 -2.77
CA THR A 82 -14.35 -8.06 -3.25
C THR A 82 -13.63 -8.34 -4.56
N TYR A 83 -13.63 -7.41 -5.52
CA TYR A 83 -12.87 -7.58 -6.76
C TYR A 83 -11.35 -7.67 -6.54
N LYS A 84 -10.79 -6.88 -5.61
CA LYS A 84 -9.37 -6.99 -5.22
C LYS A 84 -9.06 -8.37 -4.64
N GLN A 85 -9.91 -8.89 -3.76
CA GLN A 85 -9.78 -10.25 -3.22
C GLN A 85 -9.83 -11.31 -4.31
N LEU A 86 -10.80 -11.22 -5.24
CA LEU A 86 -10.92 -12.15 -6.37
C LEU A 86 -9.69 -12.09 -7.29
N SER A 87 -9.12 -10.90 -7.51
CA SER A 87 -7.89 -10.72 -8.29
C SER A 87 -6.68 -11.38 -7.61
N LEU A 88 -6.54 -11.24 -6.30
CA LEU A 88 -5.51 -11.92 -5.51
C LEU A 88 -5.66 -13.44 -5.58
N ILE A 89 -6.87 -13.96 -5.40
CA ILE A 89 -7.17 -15.40 -5.53
C ILE A 89 -6.84 -15.88 -6.95
N GLY A 90 -7.18 -15.11 -7.97
CA GLY A 90 -6.83 -15.41 -9.36
C GLY A 90 -5.32 -15.48 -9.58
N THR A 91 -4.56 -14.60 -8.94
CA THR A 91 -3.09 -14.60 -8.97
C THR A 91 -2.52 -15.84 -8.27
N ILE A 92 -3.02 -16.16 -7.08
CA ILE A 92 -2.63 -17.38 -6.34
C ILE A 92 -2.89 -18.63 -7.19
N LYS A 93 -4.06 -18.72 -7.85
CA LYS A 93 -4.38 -19.82 -8.75
C LYS A 93 -3.33 -19.97 -9.86
N LYS A 94 -2.90 -18.87 -10.48
CA LYS A 94 -1.86 -18.90 -11.51
C LYS A 94 -0.51 -19.36 -10.95
N CYS A 95 -0.12 -18.88 -9.77
CA CYS A 95 1.11 -19.32 -9.11
C CYS A 95 1.08 -20.83 -8.80
N VAL A 96 -0.02 -21.33 -8.26
CA VAL A 96 -0.19 -22.78 -7.99
C VAL A 96 -0.07 -23.59 -9.28
N MET A 97 -0.72 -23.18 -10.37
CA MET A 97 -0.60 -23.84 -11.68
C MET A 97 0.84 -23.83 -12.20
N PHE A 98 1.60 -22.75 -11.99
CA PHE A 98 3.00 -22.67 -12.39
C PHE A 98 3.86 -23.67 -11.60
N PHE A 99 3.70 -23.73 -10.28
CA PHE A 99 4.46 -24.67 -9.43
C PHE A 99 4.11 -26.13 -9.70
N THR A 100 2.85 -26.46 -10.02
CA THR A 100 2.47 -27.83 -10.37
C THR A 100 3.13 -28.28 -11.66
N VAL A 101 3.15 -27.44 -12.70
CA VAL A 101 3.84 -27.74 -13.96
C VAL A 101 5.34 -27.91 -13.75
N LEU A 102 5.99 -27.03 -12.98
CA LEU A 102 7.41 -27.17 -12.64
C LEU A 102 7.71 -28.48 -11.91
N THR A 103 6.83 -28.89 -10.99
CA THR A 103 6.97 -30.15 -10.24
C THR A 103 6.91 -31.34 -11.18
N ILE A 104 5.97 -31.36 -12.13
CA ILE A 104 5.84 -32.45 -13.12
C ILE A 104 7.11 -32.53 -13.99
N ILE A 105 7.60 -31.39 -14.49
CA ILE A 105 8.84 -31.35 -15.29
C ILE A 105 10.02 -31.87 -14.47
N GLY A 106 10.14 -31.43 -13.21
CA GLY A 106 11.18 -31.89 -12.29
C GLY A 106 11.13 -33.40 -12.05
N MET A 107 9.93 -33.96 -11.86
CA MET A 107 9.73 -35.40 -11.72
C MET A 107 10.20 -36.16 -12.97
N VAL A 108 9.79 -35.73 -14.17
CA VAL A 108 10.21 -36.38 -15.43
C VAL A 108 11.72 -36.29 -15.62
N ALA A 109 12.32 -35.11 -15.41
CA ALA A 109 13.76 -34.93 -15.51
C ALA A 109 14.53 -35.83 -14.52
N SER A 110 14.06 -35.90 -13.27
CA SER A 110 14.68 -36.77 -12.26
C SER A 110 14.62 -38.24 -12.64
N PHE A 111 13.51 -38.68 -13.24
CA PHE A 111 13.34 -40.04 -13.72
C PHE A 111 14.28 -40.37 -14.89
N LEU A 112 14.42 -39.46 -15.86
CA LEU A 112 15.36 -39.62 -16.98
C LEU A 112 16.81 -39.69 -16.51
N ILE A 113 17.20 -38.82 -15.57
CA ILE A 113 18.55 -38.84 -14.98
C ILE A 113 18.79 -40.18 -14.29
N MET A 114 17.84 -40.65 -13.49
CA MET A 114 17.94 -41.95 -12.80
C MET A 114 18.11 -43.10 -13.79
N MET A 115 17.36 -43.14 -14.90
CA MET A 115 17.53 -44.18 -15.91
C MET A 115 18.87 -44.09 -16.64
N SER A 116 19.40 -42.89 -16.89
CA SER A 116 20.70 -42.71 -17.55
C SER A 116 21.90 -43.04 -16.66
N ALA A 117 21.69 -43.10 -15.34
CA ALA A 117 22.71 -43.43 -14.36
C ALA A 117 22.78 -44.95 -14.04
N PHE A 118 21.81 -45.73 -14.54
CA PHE A 118 21.80 -47.20 -14.51
C PHE A 118 22.31 -47.77 -15.83
#